data_AF-A0A9X2EAY6-F1
#
_entry.id   AF-A0A9X2EAY6-F1
#
_cell.length_a   1.000
_cell.length_b   1.000
_cell.length_c   1.000
_cell.angle_alpha   90.00
_cell.angle_beta   90.00
_cell.angle_gamma   90.00
#
_symmetry.space_group_name_H-M   'P 1'
#
loop_
_entity.id
_entity.type
_entity.pdbx_description
1 polymer ?
#
loop_
_entity_poly.entity_id
_entity_poly.type
_entity_poly.pdbx_seq_one_letter_code
_entity_poly.pdbx_strand_id
1 'polypeptide(L)'
;MIRRILAGLLTALLAAGIGFLSAGPAAAHSAPVASEPADGASIDAGPARVSVTFNENLQPSFPSLTVVGPDGNRWDKGEPAVDGPTVSVPVGELGPAGRYTVAYRVTSADGHPVSGTRTFTLTKPGTGTPGAKAGASSGSGGGEDSGGVPVWVFIVGAVVLFGGGLAVALLGGKKSRKRS
;
A
#
# COMPACT_ATOMS: atom_id res chain seq x y z
N MET A 1 0.47 51.79 -32.54
CA MET A 1 -0.47 50.67 -32.29
C MET A 1 0.22 49.39 -31.82
N ILE A 2 1.30 48.94 -32.47
CA ILE A 2 2.07 47.72 -32.12
C ILE A 2 2.52 47.63 -30.63
N ARG A 3 2.99 48.73 -30.03
CA ARG A 3 3.41 48.74 -28.61
C ARG A 3 2.28 48.44 -27.61
N ARG A 4 1.04 48.82 -27.93
CA ARG A 4 -0.14 48.58 -27.07
C ARG A 4 -0.60 47.12 -27.17
N ILE A 5 -0.47 46.52 -28.35
CA ILE A 5 -0.76 45.10 -28.60
C ILE A 5 0.27 44.21 -27.88
N LEU A 6 1.56 44.56 -27.98
CA LEU A 6 2.64 43.85 -27.29
C LEU A 6 2.50 43.91 -25.75
N ALA A 7 2.17 45.07 -25.20
CA ALA A 7 1.96 45.22 -23.75
C ALA A 7 0.75 44.40 -23.24
N GLY A 8 -0.34 44.36 -24.01
CA GLY A 8 -1.51 43.53 -23.70
C GLY A 8 -1.19 42.04 -23.71
N LEU A 9 -0.44 41.57 -24.71
CA LEU A 9 0.02 40.17 -24.79
C LEU A 9 0.91 39.78 -23.61
N LEU A 10 1.85 40.65 -23.22
CA LEU A 10 2.75 40.40 -22.09
C LEU A 10 2.01 40.33 -20.76
N THR A 11 0.99 41.18 -20.58
CA THR A 11 0.17 41.19 -19.37
C THR A 11 -0.72 39.94 -19.30
N ALA A 12 -1.27 39.50 -20.43
CA ALA A 12 -2.03 38.26 -20.53
C ALA A 12 -1.15 37.02 -20.24
N LEU A 13 0.08 36.98 -20.76
CA LEU A 13 1.05 35.92 -20.48
C LEU A 13 1.46 35.87 -19.00
N LEU A 14 1.69 37.03 -18.39
CA LEU A 14 2.07 37.12 -16.97
C LEU A 14 0.91 36.70 -16.05
N ALA A 15 -0.32 37.13 -16.35
CA ALA A 15 -1.51 36.72 -15.62
C ALA A 15 -1.78 35.20 -15.75
N ALA A 16 -1.60 34.63 -16.94
CA ALA A 16 -1.70 33.19 -17.15
C ALA A 16 -0.61 32.43 -16.37
N GLY A 17 0.63 32.93 -16.35
CA GLY A 17 1.75 32.33 -15.63
C GLY A 17 1.55 32.28 -14.10
N ILE A 18 0.95 33.33 -13.52
CA ILE A 18 0.65 33.37 -12.07
C ILE A 18 -0.42 32.34 -11.69
N GLY A 19 -1.39 32.08 -12.58
CA GLY A 19 -2.45 31.09 -12.35
C GLY A 19 -1.94 29.64 -12.24
N PHE A 20 -0.80 29.31 -12.87
CA PHE A 20 -0.20 27.97 -12.76
C PHE A 20 0.57 27.75 -11.46
N LEU A 21 0.98 28.80 -10.76
CA LEU A 21 1.69 28.69 -9.48
C LEU A 21 0.75 28.43 -8.28
N SER A 22 -0.56 28.58 -8.46
CA SER A 22 -1.56 28.34 -7.40
C SER A 22 -2.19 26.96 -7.43
N ALA A 23 -1.82 26.10 -8.38
CA ALA A 23 -2.29 24.72 -8.42
C ALA A 23 -1.51 23.91 -7.35
N GLY A 24 -2.08 23.79 -6.15
CA GLY A 24 -1.58 22.87 -5.14
C GLY A 24 -1.62 21.42 -5.63
N PRO A 25 -0.82 20.52 -5.05
CA PRO A 25 -0.89 19.10 -5.40
C PRO A 25 -2.32 18.59 -5.15
N ALA A 26 -2.98 18.09 -6.20
CA ALA A 26 -4.21 17.35 -6.03
C ALA A 26 -3.88 16.05 -5.28
N ALA A 27 -4.40 15.90 -4.07
CA ALA A 27 -4.27 14.67 -3.30
C ALA A 27 -5.15 13.59 -3.96
N ALA A 28 -4.58 12.87 -4.93
CA ALA A 28 -5.26 11.90 -5.78
C ALA A 28 -5.32 10.49 -5.18
N HIS A 29 -5.08 10.33 -3.88
CA HIS A 29 -5.02 9.02 -3.26
C HIS A 29 -6.03 8.89 -2.13
N SER A 30 -6.67 7.73 -2.08
CA SER A 30 -7.58 7.33 -1.00
C SER A 30 -6.88 7.44 0.34
N ALA A 31 -7.43 8.27 1.21
CA ALA A 31 -6.89 8.56 2.52
C ALA A 31 -7.92 8.21 3.61
N PRO A 32 -7.50 7.54 4.69
CA PRO A 32 -8.35 7.34 5.85
C PRO A 32 -8.70 8.69 6.50
N VAL A 33 -10.00 8.97 6.64
CA VAL A 33 -10.54 10.21 7.23
C VAL A 33 -11.12 10.01 8.62
N ALA A 34 -11.53 8.79 8.97
CA ALA A 34 -12.05 8.47 10.30
C ALA A 34 -11.80 7.00 10.66
N SER A 35 -11.87 6.68 11.95
CA SER A 35 -11.94 5.31 12.45
C SER A 35 -12.87 5.23 13.65
N GLU A 36 -13.46 4.06 13.87
CA GLU A 36 -14.17 3.74 15.10
C GLU A 36 -13.54 2.49 15.70
N PRO A 37 -12.97 2.55 16.92
CA PRO A 37 -12.72 3.74 17.72
C PRO A 37 -11.84 4.78 17.00
N ALA A 38 -11.95 6.05 17.39
CA ALA A 38 -11.11 7.11 16.86
C ALA A 38 -9.62 6.84 17.08
N ASP A 39 -8.75 7.29 16.17
CA ASP A 39 -7.32 7.04 16.27
C ASP A 39 -6.74 7.67 17.55
N GLY A 40 -6.02 6.85 18.33
CA GLY A 40 -5.48 7.23 19.63
C GLY A 40 -6.52 7.29 20.76
N ALA A 41 -7.79 6.95 20.52
CA ALA A 41 -8.82 6.99 21.54
C ALA A 41 -8.50 6.08 22.73
N SER A 42 -8.93 6.48 23.92
CA SER A 42 -8.95 5.64 25.11
C SER A 42 -10.39 5.29 25.46
N ILE A 43 -10.71 4.01 25.49
CA ILE A 43 -12.06 3.47 25.72
C ILE A 43 -12.04 2.55 26.94
N ASP A 44 -13.15 2.43 27.64
CA ASP A 44 -13.25 1.58 28.83
C ASP A 44 -13.98 0.25 28.59
N ALA A 45 -14.68 0.14 27.48
CA ALA A 45 -15.25 -1.09 26.95
C ALA A 45 -14.84 -1.29 25.49
N GLY A 46 -14.63 -2.55 25.09
CA GLY A 46 -14.34 -2.88 23.68
C GLY A 46 -15.56 -2.60 22.78
N PRO A 47 -15.36 -2.10 21.55
CA PRO A 47 -16.47 -1.88 20.62
C PRO A 47 -16.98 -3.22 20.09
N ALA A 48 -18.16 -3.25 19.45
CA ALA A 48 -18.62 -4.47 18.77
C ALA A 48 -17.90 -4.72 17.43
N ARG A 49 -17.33 -3.66 16.84
CA ARG A 49 -16.62 -3.67 15.57
C ARG A 49 -15.58 -2.57 15.56
N VAL A 50 -14.54 -2.77 14.76
CA VAL A 50 -13.59 -1.72 14.42
C VAL A 50 -13.79 -1.34 12.96
N SER A 51 -13.71 -0.06 12.63
CA SER A 51 -13.82 0.42 11.25
C SER A 51 -12.82 1.52 10.91
N VAL A 52 -12.54 1.66 9.63
CA VAL A 52 -11.77 2.76 9.04
C VAL A 52 -12.56 3.28 7.84
N THR A 53 -12.80 4.59 7.80
CA THR A 53 -13.52 5.28 6.72
C THR A 53 -12.54 6.10 5.90
N PHE A 54 -12.71 6.08 4.58
CA PHE A 54 -11.87 6.78 3.61
C PHE A 54 -12.62 7.95 2.96
N ASN A 55 -11.88 8.83 2.29
CA ASN A 55 -12.45 9.97 1.54
C ASN A 55 -13.10 9.59 0.20
N GLU A 56 -13.03 8.32 -0.19
CA GLU A 56 -13.67 7.78 -1.39
C GLU A 56 -14.13 6.33 -1.16
N ASN A 57 -14.92 5.82 -2.09
CA ASN A 57 -15.41 4.44 -2.02
C ASN A 57 -14.27 3.42 -2.17
N LEU A 58 -14.47 2.27 -1.57
CA LEU A 58 -13.56 1.14 -1.64
C LEU A 58 -14.12 0.06 -2.57
N GLN A 59 -13.22 -0.69 -3.20
CA GLN A 59 -13.58 -1.94 -3.85
C GLN A 59 -13.83 -3.03 -2.78
N PRO A 60 -14.85 -3.88 -2.94
CA PRO A 60 -15.17 -4.92 -1.97
C PRO A 60 -14.23 -6.14 -2.04
N SER A 61 -13.35 -6.20 -3.03
CA SER A 61 -12.49 -7.35 -3.28
C SER A 61 -11.26 -7.35 -2.38
N PHE A 62 -11.04 -8.48 -1.70
CA PHE A 62 -9.86 -8.77 -0.87
C PHE A 62 -9.49 -7.70 0.19
N PRO A 63 -10.45 -7.12 0.94
CA PRO A 63 -10.13 -6.24 2.04
C PRO A 63 -9.43 -7.01 3.16
N SER A 64 -8.51 -6.33 3.86
CA SER A 64 -7.91 -6.82 5.09
C SER A 64 -8.08 -5.77 6.17
N LEU A 65 -8.61 -6.17 7.32
CA LEU A 65 -8.64 -5.37 8.53
C LEU A 65 -8.47 -6.30 9.72
N THR A 66 -7.42 -6.08 10.50
CA THR A 66 -7.03 -6.93 11.62
C THR A 66 -6.84 -6.09 12.86
N VAL A 67 -7.11 -6.67 14.02
CA VAL A 67 -6.98 -5.99 15.30
C VAL A 67 -6.05 -6.81 16.18
N VAL A 68 -4.91 -6.25 16.57
CA VAL A 68 -3.89 -6.92 17.36
C VAL A 68 -3.79 -6.26 18.73
N GLY A 69 -3.87 -7.07 19.79
CA GLY A 69 -3.86 -6.60 21.17
C GLY A 69 -2.45 -6.43 21.75
N PRO A 70 -2.35 -5.93 23.00
CA PRO A 70 -1.09 -5.80 23.73
C PRO A 70 -0.32 -7.11 23.91
N ASP A 71 -1.03 -8.24 23.87
CA ASP A 71 -0.51 -9.60 23.97
C ASP A 71 0.05 -10.13 22.64
N GLY A 72 -0.07 -9.37 21.55
CA GLY A 72 0.34 -9.76 20.21
C GLY A 72 -0.60 -10.75 19.52
N ASN A 73 -1.76 -11.03 20.10
CA ASN A 73 -2.77 -11.89 19.50
C ASN A 73 -3.79 -11.09 18.69
N ARG A 74 -4.46 -11.77 17.75
CA ARG A 74 -5.59 -11.19 17.01
C ARG A 74 -6.85 -11.15 17.86
N TRP A 75 -7.57 -10.05 17.78
CA TRP A 75 -8.83 -9.79 18.48
C TRP A 75 -10.00 -9.50 17.53
N ASP A 76 -9.70 -9.32 16.25
CA ASP A 76 -10.71 -9.34 15.19
C ASP A 76 -11.35 -10.72 15.05
N LYS A 77 -12.62 -10.72 14.60
CA LYS A 77 -13.45 -11.90 14.45
C LYS A 77 -14.05 -11.92 13.05
N GLY A 78 -13.94 -13.05 12.37
CA GLY A 78 -14.50 -13.23 11.03
C GLY A 78 -13.76 -12.43 9.95
N GLU A 79 -14.47 -12.14 8.87
CA GLU A 79 -13.92 -11.45 7.71
C GLU A 79 -14.25 -9.95 7.70
N PRO A 80 -13.37 -9.09 7.16
CA PRO A 80 -13.67 -7.69 6.95
C PRO A 80 -14.80 -7.49 5.94
N ALA A 81 -15.66 -6.51 6.21
CA ALA A 81 -16.73 -6.08 5.31
C ALA A 81 -16.48 -4.64 4.85
N VAL A 82 -16.74 -4.40 3.56
CA VAL A 82 -16.68 -3.07 2.92
C VAL A 82 -18.11 -2.59 2.66
N ASP A 83 -18.39 -1.35 3.07
CA ASP A 83 -19.63 -0.63 2.79
C ASP A 83 -19.29 0.81 2.37
N GLY A 84 -19.44 1.10 1.07
CA GLY A 84 -19.04 2.36 0.46
C GLY A 84 -17.57 2.71 0.76
N PRO A 85 -17.30 3.81 1.48
CA PRO A 85 -15.95 4.24 1.85
C PRO A 85 -15.41 3.58 3.14
N THR A 86 -16.14 2.65 3.75
CA THR A 86 -15.81 2.10 5.07
C THR A 86 -15.45 0.63 4.99
N VAL A 87 -14.30 0.26 5.56
CA VAL A 87 -13.96 -1.14 5.87
C VAL A 87 -14.13 -1.37 7.36
N SER A 88 -14.59 -2.56 7.73
CA SER A 88 -14.86 -2.90 9.12
C SER A 88 -14.63 -4.38 9.41
N VAL A 89 -14.31 -4.71 10.66
CA VAL A 89 -14.29 -6.09 11.14
C VAL A 89 -14.99 -6.17 12.49
N PRO A 90 -15.80 -7.21 12.74
CA PRO A 90 -16.28 -7.50 14.09
C PRO A 90 -15.11 -7.72 15.05
N VAL A 91 -15.27 -7.28 16.29
CA VAL A 91 -14.39 -7.67 17.39
C VAL A 91 -15.26 -8.26 18.50
N GLY A 92 -14.75 -9.29 19.17
CA GLY A 92 -15.44 -9.85 20.34
C GLY A 92 -15.23 -8.97 21.57
N GLU A 93 -15.62 -9.49 22.73
CA GLU A 93 -15.09 -8.96 23.98
C GLU A 93 -13.55 -8.95 23.91
N LEU A 94 -12.94 -7.83 24.28
CA LEU A 94 -11.48 -7.69 24.30
C LEU A 94 -10.92 -8.27 25.61
N GLY A 95 -9.60 -8.46 25.65
CA GLY A 95 -8.92 -9.06 26.80
C GLY A 95 -8.07 -8.04 27.54
N PRO A 96 -6.74 -8.08 27.42
CA PRO A 96 -5.87 -7.24 28.23
C PRO A 96 -6.09 -5.75 27.97
N ALA A 97 -6.02 -4.97 29.04
CA ALA A 97 -5.91 -3.52 28.94
C ALA A 97 -4.59 -3.15 28.22
N GLY A 98 -4.62 -2.04 27.50
CA GLY A 98 -3.48 -1.52 26.76
C GLY A 98 -3.81 -1.16 25.32
N ARG A 99 -2.76 -0.96 24.53
CA ARG A 99 -2.87 -0.51 23.14
C ARG A 99 -3.23 -1.65 22.19
N TYR A 100 -4.29 -1.45 21.43
CA TYR A 100 -4.70 -2.27 20.30
C TYR A 100 -4.30 -1.57 19.00
N THR A 101 -3.83 -2.36 18.04
CA THR A 101 -3.41 -1.89 16.71
C THR A 101 -4.35 -2.44 15.66
N VAL A 102 -4.96 -1.54 14.90
CA VAL A 102 -5.83 -1.84 13.77
C VAL A 102 -5.00 -1.70 12.51
N ALA A 103 -4.68 -2.81 11.84
CA ALA A 103 -3.96 -2.79 10.57
C ALA A 103 -4.94 -3.08 9.44
N TYR A 104 -4.91 -2.26 8.39
CA TYR A 104 -5.80 -2.39 7.24
C TYR A 104 -5.02 -2.41 5.92
N ARG A 105 -5.61 -3.07 4.92
CA ARG A 105 -5.24 -2.99 3.51
C ARG A 105 -6.52 -3.07 2.68
N VAL A 106 -6.77 -2.05 1.87
CA VAL A 106 -7.96 -1.91 1.03
C VAL A 106 -7.55 -1.48 -0.38
N THR A 107 -8.49 -1.50 -1.30
CA THR A 107 -8.30 -0.97 -2.66
C THR A 107 -9.34 0.12 -2.87
N SER A 108 -8.91 1.31 -3.27
CA SER A 108 -9.80 2.42 -3.58
C SER A 108 -10.59 2.18 -4.87
N ALA A 109 -11.63 2.98 -5.10
CA ALA A 109 -12.47 2.88 -6.29
C ALA A 109 -11.67 3.00 -7.59
N ASP A 110 -10.59 3.78 -7.58
CA ASP A 110 -9.65 3.95 -8.70
C ASP A 110 -8.66 2.78 -8.90
N GLY A 111 -8.65 1.79 -8.01
CA GLY A 111 -7.84 0.57 -8.12
C GLY A 111 -6.50 0.61 -7.39
N HIS A 112 -6.16 1.67 -6.66
CA HIS A 112 -4.92 1.73 -5.91
C HIS A 112 -5.04 1.02 -4.54
N PRO A 113 -4.07 0.16 -4.18
CA PRO A 113 -4.03 -0.42 -2.84
C PRO A 113 -3.56 0.62 -1.82
N VAL A 114 -4.27 0.69 -0.69
CA VAL A 114 -3.94 1.55 0.45
C VAL A 114 -3.85 0.71 1.72
N SER A 115 -2.73 0.86 2.43
CA SER A 115 -2.47 0.17 3.69
C SER A 115 -2.10 1.16 4.77
N GLY A 116 -2.34 0.80 6.02
CA GLY A 116 -1.91 1.61 7.15
C GLY A 116 -2.37 1.05 8.48
N THR A 117 -2.20 1.86 9.52
CA THR A 117 -2.58 1.49 10.88
C THR A 117 -3.35 2.61 11.58
N ARG A 118 -4.18 2.19 12.54
CA ARG A 118 -4.85 3.02 13.55
C ARG A 118 -4.65 2.36 14.91
N THR A 119 -4.80 3.13 15.98
CA THR A 119 -4.62 2.63 17.34
C THR A 119 -5.75 3.07 18.25
N PHE A 120 -6.03 2.27 19.27
CA PHE A 120 -6.85 2.69 20.41
C PHE A 120 -6.34 2.01 21.67
N THR A 121 -6.68 2.54 22.84
CA THR A 121 -6.28 2.00 24.15
C THR A 121 -7.50 1.55 24.91
N LEU A 122 -7.53 0.27 25.31
CA LEU A 122 -8.52 -0.24 26.24
C LEU A 122 -8.00 0.00 27.67
N THR A 123 -8.78 0.70 28.48
CA THR A 123 -8.36 1.14 29.83
C THR A 123 -8.68 0.12 30.93
N LYS A 124 -9.63 -0.79 30.69
CA LYS A 124 -10.02 -1.86 31.62
C LYS A 124 -9.86 -3.22 30.94
N PRO A 125 -9.27 -4.22 31.62
CA PRO A 125 -9.18 -5.55 31.04
C PRO A 125 -10.59 -6.17 30.94
N GLY A 126 -10.85 -6.86 29.83
CA GLY A 126 -11.99 -7.74 29.64
C GLY A 126 -11.62 -9.22 29.71
N THR A 127 -12.59 -10.08 29.46
CA THR A 127 -12.48 -11.54 29.60
C THR A 127 -12.58 -12.30 28.27
N GLY A 128 -12.48 -11.59 27.16
CA GLY A 128 -12.57 -12.20 25.84
C GLY A 128 -11.43 -13.17 25.53
N THR A 129 -11.67 -14.03 24.55
CA THR A 129 -10.69 -15.01 24.08
C THR A 129 -9.98 -14.51 22.82
N PRO A 130 -8.64 -14.41 22.82
CA PRO A 130 -7.90 -14.02 21.63
C PRO A 130 -7.95 -15.10 20.53
N GLY A 131 -7.69 -14.68 19.30
CA GLY A 131 -7.32 -15.56 18.20
C GLY A 131 -5.83 -15.91 18.21
N ALA A 132 -5.34 -16.42 17.08
CA ALA A 132 -3.93 -16.76 16.93
C ALA A 132 -3.02 -15.52 17.08
N LYS A 133 -1.76 -15.78 17.43
CA LYS A 133 -0.71 -14.76 17.44
C LYS A 133 -0.55 -14.13 16.06
N ALA A 134 -0.42 -12.81 15.98
CA ALA A 134 -0.17 -12.13 14.73
C ALA A 134 1.14 -12.66 14.10
N GLY A 135 1.09 -13.06 12.82
CA GLY A 135 2.24 -13.62 12.10
C GLY A 135 2.53 -15.10 12.36
N ALA A 136 1.75 -15.79 13.20
CA ALA A 136 1.76 -17.25 13.21
C ALA A 136 1.11 -17.74 11.91
N SER A 137 1.90 -18.20 10.94
CA SER A 137 1.39 -18.87 9.76
C SER A 137 0.47 -20.00 10.20
N SER A 138 -0.78 -19.99 9.73
CA SER A 138 -1.63 -21.18 9.77
C SER A 138 -0.96 -22.24 8.90
N GLY A 139 -0.11 -23.05 9.51
CA GLY A 139 0.49 -24.21 8.87
C GLY A 139 -0.59 -25.25 8.62
N SER A 140 -1.22 -25.19 7.45
CA SER A 140 -1.81 -26.36 6.79
C SER A 140 -2.07 -26.04 5.31
N GLY A 141 -1.34 -26.71 4.43
CA GLY A 141 -1.45 -26.58 2.98
C GLY A 141 -0.09 -26.68 2.30
N GLY A 142 0.44 -27.90 2.19
CA GLY A 142 1.55 -28.19 1.29
C GLY A 142 1.20 -27.76 -0.13
N GLY A 143 2.08 -26.96 -0.72
CA GLY A 143 1.99 -26.47 -2.08
C GLY A 143 3.40 -26.19 -2.56
N GLU A 144 4.01 -27.25 -3.06
CA GLU A 144 5.08 -27.32 -4.06
C GLU A 144 5.96 -26.08 -4.22
N ASP A 145 7.26 -26.30 -4.02
CA ASP A 145 8.35 -25.50 -4.56
C ASP A 145 8.02 -25.11 -6.00
N SER A 146 7.38 -23.95 -6.17
CA SER A 146 7.12 -23.38 -7.47
C SER A 146 8.49 -23.09 -8.04
N GLY A 147 8.87 -23.91 -9.03
CA GLY A 147 10.14 -23.89 -9.76
C GLY A 147 10.35 -22.57 -10.47
N GLY A 148 10.54 -21.52 -9.69
CA GLY A 148 11.06 -20.25 -10.13
C GLY A 148 12.48 -20.50 -10.61
N VAL A 149 12.69 -20.26 -11.90
CA VAL A 149 14.02 -20.33 -12.51
C VAL A 149 14.98 -19.56 -11.61
N PRO A 150 15.97 -20.23 -11.00
CA PRO A 150 16.83 -19.58 -10.02
C PRO A 150 17.49 -18.34 -10.61
N VAL A 151 17.64 -17.28 -9.82
CA VAL A 151 18.28 -16.02 -10.25
C VAL A 151 19.63 -16.24 -10.94
N TRP A 152 20.36 -17.29 -10.55
CA TRP A 152 21.64 -17.65 -11.19
C TRP A 152 21.52 -17.94 -12.70
N VAL A 153 20.37 -18.44 -13.18
CA VAL A 153 20.14 -18.68 -14.61
C VAL A 153 20.14 -17.37 -15.39
N PHE A 154 19.51 -16.32 -14.84
CA PHE A 154 19.55 -14.99 -15.43
C PHE A 154 20.95 -14.37 -15.37
N ILE A 155 21.70 -14.62 -14.29
CA ILE A 155 23.10 -14.19 -14.17
C ILE A 155 23.98 -14.87 -15.22
N VAL A 156 23.87 -16.18 -15.42
CA VAL A 156 24.60 -16.92 -16.46
C VAL A 156 24.22 -16.41 -17.85
N GLY A 157 22.93 -16.19 -18.11
CA GLY A 157 22.45 -15.60 -19.36
C GLY A 157 23.07 -14.22 -19.65
N ALA A 158 23.12 -13.35 -18.64
CA ALA A 158 23.73 -12.02 -18.76
C ALA A 158 25.25 -12.09 -19.02
N VAL A 159 25.97 -13.00 -18.34
CA VAL A 159 27.41 -13.21 -18.54
C VAL A 159 27.71 -13.76 -19.93
N VAL A 160 26.90 -14.69 -20.45
CA VAL A 160 27.06 -15.22 -21.81
C VAL A 160 26.79 -14.14 -22.86
N LEU A 161 25.78 -13.29 -22.67
CA LEU A 161 25.48 -12.19 -23.59
C LEU A 161 26.60 -11.14 -23.61
N PHE A 162 27.08 -10.71 -22.45
CA PHE A 162 28.16 -9.72 -22.37
C PHE A 162 29.54 -10.28 -22.74
N GLY A 163 29.86 -11.50 -22.32
CA GLY A 163 31.11 -12.18 -22.64
C GLY A 163 31.19 -12.65 -24.10
N GLY A 164 30.09 -13.17 -24.64
CA GLY A 164 29.96 -13.56 -26.04
C GLY A 164 30.02 -12.37 -26.99
N GLY A 165 29.40 -11.24 -26.62
CA GLY A 165 29.50 -9.98 -27.36
C GLY A 165 30.94 -9.46 -27.45
N LEU A 166 31.71 -9.56 -26.36
CA LEU A 166 33.12 -9.16 -26.33
C LEU A 166 34.00 -10.10 -27.20
N ALA A 167 33.75 -11.41 -27.19
CA ALA A 167 34.49 -12.38 -28.00
C ALA A 167 34.20 -12.21 -29.51
N VAL A 168 32.95 -11.98 -29.90
CA VAL A 168 32.56 -11.77 -31.32
C VAL A 168 33.13 -10.45 -31.85
N ALA A 169 33.16 -9.38 -31.04
CA ALA A 169 33.76 -8.11 -31.42
C ALA A 169 35.29 -8.21 -31.63
N LEU A 170 35.97 -9.01 -30.81
CA LEU A 170 37.43 -9.19 -30.90
C LEU A 170 37.86 -10.20 -31.98
N LEU A 171 37.02 -11.20 -32.28
CA LEU A 171 37.31 -12.23 -33.30
C LEU A 171 36.78 -11.87 -34.70
N GLY A 172 35.77 -11.00 -34.80
CA GLY A 172 35.21 -10.52 -36.07
C GLY A 172 36.08 -9.48 -36.80
N GLY A 173 37.02 -8.84 -36.10
CA GLY A 173 37.90 -7.81 -36.67
C GLY A 173 39.06 -8.33 -37.54
N LYS A 174 39.26 -9.66 -37.66
CA LYS A 174 40.43 -10.23 -38.35
C LYS A 174 40.05 -11.17 -39.50
N LYS A 175 39.29 -10.69 -40.49
CA LYS A 175 39.22 -11.33 -41.83
C LYS A 175 38.64 -10.42 -42.91
N SER A 176 39.48 -9.59 -43.54
CA SER A 176 39.77 -9.66 -44.99
C SER A 176 40.58 -8.44 -45.46
N ARG A 177 41.87 -8.62 -45.68
CA ARG A 177 42.57 -8.02 -46.82
C ARG A 177 43.51 -9.08 -47.38
N LYS A 178 43.11 -9.69 -48.49
CA LYS A 178 44.01 -10.45 -49.35
C LYS A 178 43.90 -9.86 -50.75
N ARG A 179 45.07 -9.78 -51.40
CA ARG A 179 45.36 -9.41 -52.80
C ARG A 179 45.66 -7.91 -52.99
N SER A 180 46.93 -7.58 -53.24
CA SER A 180 47.52 -7.82 -54.57
C SER A 180 48.91 -8.39 -54.45
#